data_AF-A0A367III7-F1
#
_entry.id   AF-A0A367III7-F1
#
_cell.length_a   1.000
_cell.length_b   1.000
_cell.length_c   1.000
_cell.angle_alpha   90.00
_cell.angle_beta   90.00
_cell.angle_gamma   90.00
#
_symmetry.space_group_name_H-M   'P 1'
#
loop_
_entity.id
_entity.type
_entity.pdbx_description
1 polymer ?
#
loop_
_entity_poly.entity_id
_entity_poly.type
_entity_poly.pdbx_seq_one_letter_code
_entity_poly.pdbx_strand_id
1 'polypeptide(L)'
;MVLDMLDSPRKIGMAAGTVAFMFLFPLYFAWMPLADEGLVNGGSSGQGEWIVSFSESESVLEESTVLEDGDTHMTEFTVGIEDLGDMEIGFIELIVQCNDNDDPGPGFSDSVDGVSDLMDVEGHASGDIQDQSADGTCMGGNGGFTMRWDVTTNYTGESFSITSSQKTISETWNDNGFGIGTWSATISAEINSAPIVGGIVDSDEDFDITWRMVTYEVVIEESMVEPTE
;
A
#
# COMPACT_ATOMS: atom_id res chain seq x y z
N MET A 1 46.73 13.91 -37.02
CA MET A 1 45.60 13.01 -36.74
C MET A 1 44.24 13.73 -36.73
N VAL A 2 44.11 14.94 -37.32
CA VAL A 2 42.81 15.67 -37.38
C VAL A 2 42.27 15.77 -38.81
N LEU A 3 43.15 15.67 -39.82
CA LEU A 3 42.75 15.72 -41.24
C LEU A 3 42.11 14.42 -41.77
N ASP A 4 42.23 13.28 -41.08
CA ASP A 4 41.71 11.97 -41.56
C ASP A 4 40.23 11.72 -41.19
N MET A 5 39.63 12.59 -40.36
CA MET A 5 38.21 12.51 -39.96
C MET A 5 37.25 13.22 -40.91
N LEU A 6 37.76 13.96 -41.92
CA LEU A 6 36.95 14.72 -42.88
C LEU A 6 36.80 14.04 -44.25
N ASP A 7 37.30 12.83 -44.41
CA ASP A 7 37.47 12.22 -45.74
C ASP A 7 36.26 11.41 -46.24
N SER A 8 35.18 11.33 -45.46
CA SER A 8 33.91 10.74 -45.94
C SER A 8 32.67 11.34 -45.27
N PRO A 9 31.52 11.41 -45.97
CA PRO A 9 30.28 11.98 -45.42
C PRO A 9 29.81 11.28 -44.14
N ARG A 10 30.04 9.97 -44.02
CA ARG A 10 29.72 9.18 -42.83
C ARG A 10 30.62 9.51 -41.64
N LYS A 11 31.92 9.73 -41.88
CA LYS A 11 32.88 10.12 -40.84
C LYS A 11 32.66 11.56 -40.36
N ILE A 12 32.30 12.46 -41.29
CA ILE A 12 31.91 13.84 -40.95
C ILE A 12 30.63 13.84 -40.10
N GLY A 13 29.62 13.03 -40.45
CA GLY A 13 28.39 12.91 -39.67
C GLY A 13 28.62 12.39 -38.25
N MET A 14 29.47 11.36 -38.08
CA MET A 14 29.85 10.86 -36.75
C MET A 14 30.65 11.89 -35.96
N ALA A 15 31.64 12.55 -36.57
CA ALA A 15 32.45 13.56 -35.90
C ALA A 15 31.62 14.77 -35.45
N ALA A 16 30.72 15.26 -36.30
CA ALA A 16 29.80 16.35 -35.99
C ALA A 16 28.83 15.96 -34.85
N GLY A 17 28.33 14.72 -34.85
CA GLY A 17 27.47 14.20 -33.79
C GLY A 17 28.18 14.13 -32.43
N THR A 18 29.42 13.65 -32.39
CA THR A 18 30.21 13.59 -31.15
C THR A 18 30.55 14.97 -30.62
N VAL A 19 30.91 15.92 -31.49
CA VAL A 19 31.17 17.31 -31.08
C VAL A 19 29.88 17.96 -30.55
N ALA A 20 28.75 17.78 -31.24
CA ALA A 20 27.46 18.29 -30.77
C ALA A 20 27.07 17.69 -29.41
N PHE A 21 27.23 16.38 -29.23
CA PHE A 21 26.97 15.73 -27.94
C PHE A 21 27.89 16.27 -26.83
N MET A 22 29.17 16.49 -27.10
CA MET A 22 30.12 17.01 -26.11
C MET A 22 29.80 18.43 -25.63
N PHE A 23 29.13 19.25 -26.45
CA PHE A 23 28.67 20.59 -26.05
C PHE A 23 27.25 20.58 -25.48
N LEU A 24 26.34 19.78 -26.04
CA LEU A 24 24.94 19.73 -25.62
C LEU A 24 24.75 18.95 -24.32
N PHE A 25 25.54 17.89 -24.08
CA PHE A 25 25.42 17.06 -22.88
C PHE A 25 25.71 17.87 -21.59
N PRO A 26 26.80 18.67 -21.48
CA PRO A 26 27.00 19.53 -20.31
C PRO A 26 25.95 20.65 -20.19
N LEU A 27 25.50 21.22 -21.32
CA LEU A 27 24.49 22.28 -21.33
C LEU A 27 23.10 21.79 -20.90
N TYR A 28 22.77 20.53 -21.19
CA TYR A 28 21.54 19.88 -20.73
C TYR A 28 21.44 19.88 -19.19
N PHE A 29 22.55 19.58 -18.49
CA PHE A 29 22.63 19.68 -17.03
C PHE A 29 22.70 21.11 -16.50
N ALA A 30 23.06 22.09 -17.33
CA ALA A 30 23.05 23.50 -16.92
C ALA A 30 21.65 24.15 -17.00
N TRP A 31 20.71 23.54 -17.74
CA TRP A 31 19.34 24.04 -17.94
C TRP A 31 18.27 23.20 -17.24
N MET A 32 18.56 21.94 -16.92
CA MET A 32 17.82 21.24 -15.88
C MET A 32 18.19 21.87 -14.53
N PRO A 33 17.23 22.13 -13.62
CA PRO A 33 17.58 22.31 -12.23
C PRO A 33 18.24 20.99 -11.82
N LEU A 34 19.56 21.00 -11.62
CA LEU A 34 20.18 20.00 -10.76
C LEU A 34 19.33 20.02 -9.49
N ALA A 35 18.86 18.84 -9.07
CA ALA A 35 18.23 18.66 -7.77
C ALA A 35 18.96 19.54 -6.77
N ASP A 36 18.22 20.53 -6.28
CA ASP A 36 18.56 21.55 -5.30
C ASP A 36 20.04 21.63 -4.88
N GLU A 37 20.67 22.79 -5.10
CA GLU A 37 21.93 23.17 -4.44
C GLU A 37 21.77 23.35 -2.90
N GLY A 38 20.79 22.67 -2.29
CA GLY A 38 20.69 22.31 -0.88
C GLY A 38 21.32 20.95 -0.53
N LEU A 39 21.66 20.09 -1.50
CA LEU A 39 22.23 18.74 -1.26
C LEU A 39 23.77 18.68 -1.16
N VAL A 40 24.46 19.82 -1.06
CA VAL A 40 25.92 19.87 -0.81
C VAL A 40 26.30 20.60 0.49
N ASN A 41 25.35 20.73 1.42
CA ASN A 41 25.71 21.00 2.81
C ASN A 41 25.96 19.68 3.52
N GLY A 42 27.23 19.39 3.80
CA GLY A 42 27.67 18.20 4.53
C GLY A 42 27.10 18.15 5.94
N GLY A 43 25.94 17.52 6.09
CA GLY A 43 25.46 16.93 7.34
C GLY A 43 25.81 15.45 7.35
N SER A 44 27.03 15.13 7.78
CA SER A 44 27.47 13.82 8.29
C SER A 44 27.05 12.58 7.49
N SER A 45 27.98 12.03 6.69
CA SER A 45 28.03 10.59 6.38
C SER A 45 28.37 9.73 7.62
N GLY A 46 28.06 10.21 8.81
CA GLY A 46 28.32 9.60 10.10
C GLY A 46 27.00 9.29 10.78
N GLN A 47 27.01 8.26 11.62
CA GLN A 47 25.87 7.88 12.44
C GLN A 47 25.41 9.09 13.26
N GLY A 48 24.13 9.42 13.17
CA GLY A 48 23.45 10.44 13.96
C GLY A 48 22.28 9.81 14.71
N GLU A 49 21.82 10.46 15.78
CA GLU A 49 20.61 10.07 16.49
C GLU A 49 19.42 10.85 15.92
N TRP A 50 18.49 10.12 15.32
CA TRP A 50 17.35 10.65 14.58
C TRP A 50 16.05 10.25 15.28
N ILE A 51 15.05 11.10 15.17
CA ILE A 51 13.65 10.76 15.43
C ILE A 51 13.01 10.47 14.07
N VAL A 52 12.49 9.26 13.92
CA VAL A 52 11.77 8.82 12.73
C VAL A 52 10.29 8.83 13.06
N SER A 53 9.49 9.42 12.18
CA SER A 53 8.03 9.44 12.27
C SER A 53 7.42 9.22 10.88
N PHE A 54 6.12 8.93 10.84
CA PHE A 54 5.41 8.60 9.62
C PHE A 54 4.25 9.59 9.43
N SER A 55 4.26 10.30 8.32
CA SER A 55 3.13 11.16 7.92
C SER A 55 2.14 10.33 7.13
N GLU A 56 1.05 9.92 7.77
CA GLU A 56 0.07 8.99 7.21
C GLU A 56 -1.04 9.69 6.43
N SER A 57 -1.51 9.01 5.38
CA SER A 57 -2.77 9.30 4.69
C SER A 57 -3.59 8.02 4.58
N GLU A 58 -4.91 8.14 4.70
CA GLU A 58 -5.83 7.01 4.66
C GLU A 58 -6.75 7.12 3.44
N SER A 59 -6.97 5.99 2.78
CA SER A 59 -7.98 5.83 1.73
C SER A 59 -8.94 4.71 2.12
N VAL A 60 -10.25 5.00 2.06
CA VAL A 60 -11.30 4.07 2.47
C VAL A 60 -12.31 3.91 1.34
N LEU A 61 -12.69 2.65 1.07
CA LEU A 61 -13.81 2.29 0.20
C LEU A 61 -14.81 1.48 1.03
N GLU A 62 -16.06 1.92 1.04
CA GLU A 62 -17.17 1.28 1.75
C GLU A 62 -18.18 0.73 0.73
N GLU A 63 -18.62 -0.50 0.95
CA GLU A 63 -19.63 -1.22 0.19
C GLU A 63 -20.61 -1.89 1.16
N SER A 64 -21.86 -2.06 0.73
CA SER A 64 -22.87 -2.77 1.50
C SER A 64 -23.64 -3.72 0.60
N THR A 65 -23.87 -4.96 1.03
CA THR A 65 -24.66 -5.95 0.30
C THR A 65 -25.50 -6.79 1.25
N VAL A 66 -26.56 -7.39 0.73
CA VAL A 66 -27.36 -8.38 1.44
C VAL A 66 -27.08 -9.74 0.82
N LEU A 67 -26.83 -10.79 1.63
CA LEU A 67 -26.55 -12.14 1.15
C LEU A 67 -27.44 -13.18 1.82
N GLU A 68 -27.98 -14.11 1.04
CA GLU A 68 -28.72 -15.29 1.52
C GLU A 68 -27.77 -16.48 1.83
N ASP A 69 -28.32 -17.57 2.36
CA ASP A 69 -27.56 -18.81 2.61
C ASP A 69 -26.89 -19.37 1.35
N GLY A 70 -25.57 -19.50 1.39
CA GLY A 70 -24.74 -20.00 0.29
C GLY A 70 -24.47 -18.97 -0.81
N ASP A 71 -24.93 -17.73 -0.64
CA ASP A 71 -24.59 -16.64 -1.56
C ASP A 71 -23.13 -16.22 -1.40
N THR A 72 -22.58 -15.69 -2.50
CA THR A 72 -21.23 -15.14 -2.54
C THR A 72 -21.22 -13.75 -3.14
N HIS A 73 -20.28 -12.94 -2.67
CA HIS A 73 -20.07 -11.59 -3.14
C HIS A 73 -18.58 -11.34 -3.36
N MET A 74 -18.23 -10.73 -4.49
CA MET A 74 -16.85 -10.38 -4.82
C MET A 74 -16.69 -8.88 -4.67
N THR A 75 -15.75 -8.47 -3.82
CA THR A 75 -15.39 -7.08 -3.59
C THR A 75 -13.99 -6.80 -4.13
N GLU A 76 -13.76 -5.58 -4.64
CA GLU A 76 -12.51 -5.17 -5.27
C GLU A 76 -12.09 -3.78 -4.81
N PHE A 77 -10.79 -3.58 -4.64
CA PHE A 77 -10.16 -2.30 -4.34
C PHE A 77 -8.93 -2.11 -5.23
N THR A 78 -8.96 -1.11 -6.10
CA THR A 78 -7.86 -0.83 -7.04
C THR A 78 -6.95 0.26 -6.50
N VAL A 79 -5.66 -0.04 -6.46
CA VAL A 79 -4.59 0.91 -6.11
C VAL A 79 -3.82 1.28 -7.37
N GLY A 80 -3.98 2.52 -7.84
CA GLY A 80 -3.23 3.07 -8.95
C GLY A 80 -1.93 3.74 -8.51
N ILE A 81 -0.90 3.72 -9.36
CA ILE A 81 0.35 4.47 -9.12
C ILE A 81 0.10 5.98 -8.98
N GLU A 82 -0.95 6.50 -9.63
CA GLU A 82 -1.35 7.90 -9.56
C GLU A 82 -1.98 8.28 -8.21
N ASP A 83 -2.56 7.31 -7.50
CA ASP A 83 -3.18 7.53 -6.19
C ASP A 83 -2.13 7.63 -5.06
N LEU A 84 -0.96 7.01 -5.26
CA LEU A 84 0.12 6.97 -4.26
C LEU A 84 1.00 8.22 -4.27
N GLY A 85 1.20 8.85 -5.43
CA GLY A 85 2.12 9.98 -5.57
C GLY A 85 3.55 9.59 -5.18
N ASP A 86 4.10 10.26 -4.17
CA ASP A 86 5.44 9.97 -3.60
C ASP A 86 5.35 9.18 -2.27
N MET A 87 4.17 8.71 -1.87
CA MET A 87 3.96 7.97 -0.62
C MET A 87 4.16 6.46 -0.82
N GLU A 88 4.56 5.79 0.25
CA GLU A 88 4.73 4.34 0.33
C GLU A 88 3.49 3.69 0.97
N ILE A 89 3.17 2.44 0.64
CA ILE A 89 2.04 1.72 1.25
C ILE A 89 2.48 1.06 2.56
N GLY A 90 1.82 1.42 3.66
CA GLY A 90 2.00 0.78 4.96
C GLY A 90 1.31 -0.58 4.99
N PHE A 91 -0.02 -0.56 4.92
CA PHE A 91 -0.85 -1.77 4.91
C PHE A 91 -2.17 -1.53 4.18
N ILE A 92 -2.77 -2.64 3.75
CA ILE A 92 -4.14 -2.69 3.24
C ILE A 92 -4.93 -3.68 4.10
N GLU A 93 -6.17 -3.32 4.40
CA GLU A 93 -7.05 -4.06 5.29
C GLU A 93 -8.44 -4.18 4.66
N LEU A 94 -9.00 -5.38 4.71
CA LEU A 94 -10.39 -5.67 4.38
C LEU A 94 -11.12 -6.03 5.68
N ILE A 95 -12.13 -5.24 6.01
CA ILE A 95 -13.01 -5.46 7.15
C ILE A 95 -14.38 -5.84 6.59
N VAL A 96 -14.89 -6.99 6.99
CA VAL A 96 -16.26 -7.42 6.66
C VAL A 96 -17.02 -7.53 7.96
N GLN A 97 -18.08 -6.76 8.09
CA GLN A 97 -19.01 -6.83 9.20
C GLN A 97 -20.31 -7.48 8.74
N CYS A 98 -20.80 -8.41 9.53
CA CYS A 98 -22.06 -9.10 9.28
C CYS A 98 -23.04 -8.81 10.41
N ASN A 99 -24.21 -8.31 10.06
CA ASN A 99 -25.23 -7.83 10.99
C ASN A 99 -26.45 -8.75 11.00
N ASP A 100 -26.41 -9.78 11.86
CA ASP A 100 -27.58 -10.61 12.20
C ASP A 100 -28.74 -9.72 12.64
N ASN A 101 -29.76 -9.59 11.78
CA ASN A 101 -30.87 -8.67 11.94
C ASN A 101 -32.20 -9.39 12.27
N ASP A 102 -32.24 -10.73 12.27
CA ASP A 102 -33.48 -11.50 12.26
C ASP A 102 -33.57 -12.68 13.27
N ASP A 103 -32.48 -13.20 13.85
CA ASP A 103 -32.56 -14.42 14.67
C ASP A 103 -32.83 -14.13 16.17
N PRO A 104 -33.96 -14.64 16.73
CA PRO A 104 -34.25 -14.53 18.14
C PRO A 104 -33.51 -15.61 18.97
N GLY A 105 -32.24 -15.38 19.25
CA GLY A 105 -31.56 -15.89 20.45
C GLY A 105 -30.47 -16.94 20.23
N PRO A 106 -29.78 -17.35 21.32
CA PRO A 106 -28.56 -18.15 21.21
C PRO A 106 -28.85 -19.59 20.74
N GLY A 107 -28.38 -19.97 19.55
CA GLY A 107 -28.45 -21.35 19.05
C GLY A 107 -28.44 -21.52 17.54
N PHE A 108 -28.68 -20.45 16.80
CA PHE A 108 -28.50 -20.32 15.36
C PHE A 108 -27.42 -19.25 15.20
N SER A 109 -26.32 -19.58 14.57
CA SER A 109 -25.19 -18.67 14.44
C SER A 109 -24.78 -18.68 13.00
N ASP A 110 -25.07 -17.59 12.32
CA ASP A 110 -24.68 -17.42 10.95
C ASP A 110 -23.19 -17.11 10.87
N SER A 111 -22.60 -17.41 9.73
CA SER A 111 -21.17 -17.24 9.54
C SER A 111 -20.87 -16.69 8.17
N VAL A 112 -19.67 -16.11 8.09
CA VAL A 112 -19.12 -15.54 6.89
C VAL A 112 -17.68 -15.96 6.75
N ASP A 113 -17.34 -16.41 5.55
CA ASP A 113 -15.99 -16.75 5.13
C ASP A 113 -15.51 -15.78 4.05
N GLY A 114 -14.21 -15.47 4.07
CA GLY A 114 -13.54 -14.62 3.11
C GLY A 114 -12.30 -15.30 2.57
N VAL A 115 -12.09 -15.22 1.25
CA VAL A 115 -10.86 -15.68 0.58
C VAL A 115 -10.42 -14.61 -0.41
N SER A 116 -9.18 -14.13 -0.28
CA SER A 116 -8.63 -13.16 -1.23
C SER A 116 -8.09 -13.81 -2.50
N ASP A 117 -8.10 -13.06 -3.60
CA ASP A 117 -7.37 -13.36 -4.83
C ASP A 117 -6.54 -12.12 -5.22
N LEU A 118 -5.23 -12.23 -5.01
CA LEU A 118 -4.29 -11.12 -5.19
C LEU A 118 -3.37 -11.31 -6.41
N MET A 119 -3.75 -12.16 -7.37
CA MET A 119 -2.92 -12.42 -8.56
C MET A 119 -2.55 -11.16 -9.35
N ASP A 120 -3.41 -10.15 -9.32
CA ASP A 120 -3.23 -8.87 -10.01
C ASP A 120 -2.57 -7.78 -9.13
N VAL A 121 -2.02 -8.16 -7.97
CA VAL A 121 -1.28 -7.26 -7.06
C VAL A 121 0.23 -7.45 -7.21
N GLU A 122 0.95 -6.35 -7.37
CA GLU A 122 2.42 -6.34 -7.39
C GLU A 122 2.99 -6.87 -6.07
N GLY A 123 3.91 -7.84 -6.14
CA GLY A 123 4.43 -8.58 -4.98
C GLY A 123 3.78 -9.95 -4.75
N HIS A 124 2.65 -10.25 -5.41
CA HIS A 124 2.02 -11.57 -5.30
C HIS A 124 2.88 -12.68 -5.92
N ALA A 125 3.36 -12.48 -7.16
CA ALA A 125 4.13 -13.48 -7.88
C ALA A 125 5.50 -13.82 -7.24
N SER A 126 6.07 -12.89 -6.46
CA SER A 126 7.31 -13.10 -5.68
C SER A 126 7.05 -13.71 -4.30
N GLY A 127 5.79 -13.70 -3.84
CA GLY A 127 5.37 -14.21 -2.54
C GLY A 127 5.55 -13.22 -1.39
N ASP A 128 5.83 -11.95 -1.69
CA ASP A 128 5.91 -10.86 -0.71
C ASP A 128 4.52 -10.44 -0.24
N ILE A 129 3.52 -10.55 -1.12
CA ILE A 129 2.09 -10.46 -0.79
C ILE A 129 1.45 -11.82 -1.07
N GLN A 130 0.60 -12.30 -0.19
CA GLN A 130 -0.01 -13.64 -0.31
C GLN A 130 -1.50 -13.58 -0.05
N ASP A 131 -2.23 -14.51 -0.67
CA ASP A 131 -3.64 -14.68 -0.40
C ASP A 131 -3.87 -15.05 1.07
N GLN A 132 -4.97 -14.54 1.62
CA GLN A 132 -5.44 -14.85 2.96
C GLN A 132 -6.85 -15.42 2.89
N SER A 133 -7.19 -16.15 3.95
CA SER A 133 -8.56 -16.56 4.24
C SER A 133 -8.87 -16.19 5.68
N ALA A 134 -10.09 -15.74 5.93
CA ALA A 134 -10.57 -15.44 7.27
C ALA A 134 -12.04 -15.82 7.39
N ASP A 135 -12.47 -16.12 8.61
CA ASP A 135 -13.83 -16.50 8.93
C ASP A 135 -14.33 -15.72 10.16
N GLY A 136 -15.64 -15.60 10.28
CA GLY A 136 -16.29 -14.89 11.36
C GLY A 136 -17.75 -15.30 11.54
N THR A 137 -18.26 -15.11 12.75
CA THR A 137 -19.69 -15.27 13.03
C THR A 137 -20.43 -13.98 12.75
N CYS A 138 -21.64 -14.04 12.22
CA CYS A 138 -22.58 -12.94 12.20
C CYS A 138 -23.19 -12.77 13.60
N MET A 139 -23.00 -11.60 14.21
CA MET A 139 -23.50 -11.31 15.57
C MET A 139 -23.92 -9.85 15.60
N GLY A 140 -25.22 -9.55 15.57
CA GLY A 140 -25.84 -8.21 15.45
C GLY A 140 -24.95 -7.00 15.79
N GLY A 141 -24.10 -6.57 14.83
CA GLY A 141 -23.23 -5.40 14.93
C GLY A 141 -21.75 -5.60 15.34
N ASN A 142 -21.32 -6.81 15.70
CA ASN A 142 -19.92 -7.13 16.08
C ASN A 142 -19.40 -8.43 15.44
N GLY A 143 -20.10 -8.93 14.43
CA GLY A 143 -19.72 -10.12 13.69
C GLY A 143 -18.84 -9.84 12.48
N GLY A 144 -18.35 -10.90 11.85
CA GLY A 144 -17.52 -10.86 10.64
C GLY A 144 -16.02 -11.06 10.89
N PHE A 145 -15.20 -10.63 9.94
CA PHE A 145 -13.76 -10.89 9.93
C PHE A 145 -12.94 -9.68 9.46
N THR A 146 -11.62 -9.78 9.64
CA THR A 146 -10.67 -8.81 9.08
C THR A 146 -9.48 -9.53 8.47
N MET A 147 -9.10 -9.14 7.26
CA MET A 147 -7.84 -9.54 6.63
C MET A 147 -6.94 -8.30 6.50
N ARG A 148 -5.65 -8.46 6.80
CA ARG A 148 -4.67 -7.37 6.74
C ARG A 148 -3.39 -7.83 6.07
N TRP A 149 -2.92 -7.03 5.12
CA TRP A 149 -1.66 -7.21 4.42
C TRP A 149 -0.74 -6.04 4.72
N ASP A 150 0.33 -6.32 5.46
CA ASP A 150 1.40 -5.34 5.69
C ASP A 150 2.31 -5.33 4.46
N VAL A 151 2.20 -4.27 3.64
CA VAL A 151 2.97 -4.13 2.39
C VAL A 151 4.41 -3.72 2.70
N THR A 152 4.59 -2.72 3.58
CA THR A 152 5.91 -2.40 4.14
C THR A 152 6.16 -3.25 5.39
N THR A 153 7.20 -4.08 5.35
CA THR A 153 7.59 -4.89 6.51
C THR A 153 8.04 -4.03 7.69
N ASN A 154 7.58 -4.36 8.91
CA ASN A 154 7.89 -3.63 10.16
C ASN A 154 7.37 -2.19 10.21
N TYR A 155 6.47 -1.80 9.30
CA TYR A 155 5.75 -0.54 9.42
C TYR A 155 4.74 -0.62 10.56
N THR A 156 4.80 0.33 11.51
CA THR A 156 3.86 0.42 12.64
C THR A 156 3.15 1.76 12.74
N GLY A 157 3.59 2.78 11.99
CA GLY A 157 3.14 4.17 12.15
C GLY A 157 3.68 4.86 13.41
N GLU A 158 4.28 4.13 14.35
CA GLU A 158 4.80 4.70 15.60
C GLU A 158 6.15 5.39 15.40
N SER A 159 6.30 6.60 15.97
CA SER A 159 7.58 7.30 15.97
C SER A 159 8.60 6.65 16.92
N PHE A 160 9.87 6.61 16.54
CA PHE A 160 10.95 6.08 17.38
C PHE A 160 12.27 6.81 17.15
N SER A 161 13.20 6.69 18.11
CA SER A 161 14.56 7.21 17.99
C SER A 161 15.52 6.11 17.54
N ILE A 162 16.42 6.44 16.61
CA ILE A 162 17.40 5.50 16.07
C ILE A 162 18.74 6.18 15.80
N THR A 163 19.83 5.50 16.17
CA THR A 163 21.17 5.90 15.75
C THR A 163 21.54 5.22 14.44
N SER A 164 21.50 5.95 13.33
CA SER A 164 21.81 5.43 12.01
C SER A 164 22.26 6.53 11.05
N SER A 165 22.50 6.18 9.78
CA SER A 165 22.60 7.18 8.72
C SER A 165 21.19 7.51 8.20
N GLN A 166 20.94 8.77 7.86
CA GLN A 166 19.66 9.19 7.27
C GLN A 166 19.31 8.38 6.02
N LYS A 167 20.31 8.05 5.21
CA LYS A 167 20.15 7.19 4.03
C LYS A 167 19.66 5.79 4.38
N THR A 168 20.24 5.15 5.41
CA THR A 168 19.79 3.84 5.86
C THR A 168 18.35 3.89 6.36
N ILE A 169 17.98 4.98 7.03
CA ILE A 169 16.62 5.19 7.52
C ILE A 169 15.66 5.26 6.32
N SER A 170 15.91 6.13 5.33
CA SER A 170 15.05 6.25 4.15
C SER A 170 14.95 4.97 3.32
N GLU A 171 15.99 4.15 3.27
CA GLU A 171 15.98 2.88 2.53
C GLU A 171 15.29 1.73 3.30
N THR A 172 14.99 1.90 4.60
CA THR A 172 14.40 0.83 5.42
C THR A 172 12.88 0.73 5.25
N TRP A 173 12.19 1.86 5.13
CA TRP A 173 10.73 1.93 4.97
C TRP A 173 10.41 2.29 3.54
N ASN A 174 10.30 1.24 2.72
CA ASN A 174 9.95 1.29 1.31
C ASN A 174 9.15 0.03 0.96
N ASP A 175 8.10 0.19 0.17
CA ASP A 175 7.19 -0.88 -0.23
C ASP A 175 7.70 -1.71 -1.42
N ASN A 176 8.86 -1.37 -1.98
CA ASN A 176 9.48 -1.96 -3.17
C ASN A 176 8.61 -1.90 -4.45
N GLY A 177 7.62 -1.00 -4.47
CA GLY A 177 6.60 -0.92 -5.51
C GLY A 177 5.53 -2.01 -5.40
N PHE A 178 5.45 -2.73 -4.28
CA PHE A 178 4.42 -3.74 -4.03
C PHE A 178 3.08 -3.10 -3.66
N GLY A 179 2.00 -3.88 -3.75
CA GLY A 179 0.65 -3.47 -3.34
C GLY A 179 -0.12 -2.63 -4.36
N ILE A 180 0.52 -2.22 -5.47
CA ILE A 180 -0.16 -1.65 -6.64
C ILE A 180 -0.93 -2.76 -7.37
N GLY A 181 -2.14 -2.48 -7.82
CA GLY A 181 -2.97 -3.43 -8.56
C GLY A 181 -4.39 -3.55 -8.02
N THR A 182 -5.07 -4.63 -8.36
CA THR A 182 -6.44 -4.90 -7.89
C THR A 182 -6.41 -5.91 -6.76
N TRP A 183 -6.80 -5.44 -5.57
CA TRP A 183 -7.06 -6.27 -4.41
C TRP A 183 -8.48 -6.81 -4.51
N SER A 184 -8.66 -8.13 -4.45
CA SER A 184 -9.99 -8.73 -4.51
C SER A 184 -10.20 -9.79 -3.44
N ALA A 185 -11.44 -9.94 -3.01
CA ALA A 185 -11.84 -11.01 -2.11
C ALA A 185 -13.25 -11.51 -2.44
N THR A 186 -13.44 -12.82 -2.27
CA THR A 186 -14.75 -13.46 -2.31
C THR A 186 -15.22 -13.70 -0.88
N ILE A 187 -16.38 -13.15 -0.57
CA ILE A 187 -17.11 -13.31 0.68
C ILE A 187 -18.21 -14.34 0.44
N SER A 188 -18.38 -15.29 1.35
CA SER A 188 -19.40 -16.34 1.29
C SER A 188 -20.19 -16.36 2.59
N ALA A 189 -21.52 -16.35 2.52
CA ALA A 189 -22.41 -16.35 3.67
C ALA A 189 -22.98 -17.76 3.92
N GLU A 190 -23.04 -18.18 5.18
CA GLU A 190 -23.75 -19.37 5.64
C GLU A 190 -24.83 -18.92 6.65
N ILE A 191 -26.08 -18.86 6.19
CA ILE A 191 -27.21 -18.25 6.92
C ILE A 191 -28.23 -19.32 7.29
N ASN A 192 -28.57 -19.42 8.57
CA ASN A 192 -29.42 -20.46 9.13
C ASN A 192 -30.80 -19.90 9.42
N SER A 193 -31.76 -20.22 8.56
CA SER A 193 -33.17 -19.93 8.86
C SER A 193 -33.71 -20.80 10.00
N ALA A 194 -33.87 -20.25 11.20
CA ALA A 194 -34.59 -20.90 12.28
C ALA A 194 -36.10 -21.02 11.94
N PRO A 195 -36.75 -22.19 12.10
CA PRO A 195 -38.20 -22.29 11.93
C PRO A 195 -38.93 -21.65 13.11
N ILE A 196 -39.23 -20.35 13.03
CA ILE A 196 -40.01 -19.65 14.05
C ILE A 196 -41.50 -19.87 13.80
N VAL A 197 -42.22 -20.46 14.77
CA VAL A 197 -43.69 -20.58 14.71
C VAL A 197 -44.33 -19.20 14.84
N GLY A 198 -44.72 -18.61 13.70
CA GLY A 198 -45.50 -17.36 13.64
C GLY A 198 -44.69 -16.08 13.41
N GLY A 199 -43.39 -16.18 13.11
CA GLY A 199 -42.54 -15.07 12.66
C GLY A 199 -42.34 -15.08 11.14
N ILE A 200 -41.94 -13.94 10.59
CA ILE A 200 -41.35 -13.87 9.25
C ILE A 200 -39.93 -14.44 9.45
N VAL A 201 -39.61 -15.51 8.72
CA VAL A 201 -38.23 -16.00 8.61
C VAL A 201 -37.61 -15.07 7.58
N ASP A 202 -36.74 -14.18 8.01
CA ASP A 202 -35.78 -13.59 7.08
C ASP A 202 -34.64 -14.62 6.93
N SER A 203 -33.95 -14.61 5.81
CA SER A 203 -32.89 -15.59 5.51
C SER A 203 -31.73 -14.94 4.79
N ASP A 204 -31.63 -13.63 4.95
CA ASP A 204 -30.66 -12.77 4.34
C ASP A 204 -30.04 -11.88 5.41
N GLU A 205 -28.75 -11.55 5.24
CA GLU A 205 -28.03 -10.74 6.21
C GLU A 205 -27.35 -9.54 5.56
N ASP A 206 -27.30 -8.44 6.31
CA ASP A 206 -26.63 -7.21 5.88
C ASP A 206 -25.12 -7.30 6.14
N PHE A 207 -24.34 -7.10 5.08
CA PHE A 207 -22.88 -7.06 5.11
C PHE A 207 -22.37 -5.66 4.81
N ASP A 208 -21.57 -5.11 5.72
CA ASP A 208 -20.80 -3.89 5.52
C ASP A 208 -19.34 -4.27 5.23
N ILE A 209 -18.85 -3.89 4.06
CA ILE A 209 -17.54 -4.24 3.53
C ILE A 209 -16.72 -2.96 3.45
N THR A 210 -15.56 -2.94 4.10
CA THR A 210 -14.67 -1.78 4.12
C THR A 210 -13.26 -2.18 3.71
N TRP A 211 -12.77 -1.59 2.64
CA TRP A 211 -11.35 -1.58 2.32
C TRP A 211 -10.70 -0.33 2.90
N ARG A 212 -9.56 -0.52 3.56
CA ARG A 212 -8.76 0.56 4.14
C ARG A 212 -7.31 0.40 3.72
N MET A 213 -6.76 1.44 3.11
CA MET A 213 -5.35 1.55 2.79
C MET A 213 -4.73 2.70 3.59
N VAL A 214 -3.59 2.43 4.21
CA VAL A 214 -2.75 3.47 4.84
C VAL A 214 -1.48 3.63 4.03
N THR A 215 -1.23 4.85 3.55
CA THR A 215 0.02 5.26 2.92
C THR A 215 0.78 6.19 3.85
N TYR A 216 2.09 6.30 3.67
CA TYR A 216 2.93 7.15 4.51
C TYR A 216 4.10 7.78 3.76
N GLU A 217 4.61 8.87 4.32
CA GLU A 217 5.93 9.44 4.03
C GLU A 217 6.80 9.36 5.29
N VAL A 218 8.08 8.98 5.13
CA VAL A 218 9.04 8.92 6.24
C VAL A 218 9.56 10.32 6.56
N VAL A 219 9.33 10.78 7.79
CA VAL A 219 9.82 12.06 8.30
C VAL A 219 10.99 11.80 9.26
N ILE A 220 12.16 12.38 8.95
CA ILE A 220 13.40 12.19 9.70
C ILE A 220 13.84 13.54 10.29
N GLU A 221 13.89 13.63 11.62
CA GLU A 221 14.30 14.82 12.34
C GLU A 221 15.52 14.54 13.23
N GLU A 222 16.40 15.52 13.42
CA GLU A 222 17.52 15.39 14.38
C GLU A 222 16.97 15.31 15.81
N SER A 223 17.48 14.37 16.60
CA SER A 223 17.17 14.36 18.03
C SER A 223 17.79 15.59 18.69
N MET A 224 16.96 16.51 19.16
CA MET A 224 17.44 17.63 19.96
C MET A 224 17.75 17.13 21.38
N VAL A 225 18.98 16.67 21.59
CA VAL A 225 19.52 16.51 22.95
C VAL A 225 19.75 17.91 23.49
N GLU A 226 18.90 18.37 24.42
CA GLU A 226 19.20 19.58 25.19
C GLU A 226 20.56 19.39 25.88
N PRO A 227 21.52 20.32 25.72
CA PRO A 227 22.76 20.25 26.47
C PRO A 227 22.44 20.45 27.94
N THR A 228 22.67 19.42 28.76
CA THR A 228 22.69 19.57 30.22
C THR A 228 23.81 20.53 30.60
N GLU A 229 23.45 21.73 31.07
CA GLU A 229 24.37 22.69 31.70
C GLU A 229 25.02 22.13 32.98
#